data_AF-A0A9Q1JI92-F1
#
_entry.id   AF-A0A9Q1JI92-F1
#
_cell.length_a   1.000
_cell.length_b   1.000
_cell.length_c   1.000
_cell.angle_alpha   90.00
_cell.angle_beta   90.00
_cell.angle_gamma   90.00
#
_symmetry.space_group_name_H-M   'P 1'
#
loop_
_entity.id
_entity.type
_entity.pdbx_description
1 polymer ?
#
loop_
_entity_poly.entity_id
_entity_poly.type
_entity_poly.pdbx_seq_one_letter_code
_entity_poly.pdbx_strand_id
1 'polypeptide(L)'
;MSIRSFSSMAAQLNEAQTEPVRSMGFASFLNVDLKQILGRFLKWLIDKFDPYFASFVLPDGQRFMVTAFDAYVTLGMPISGKEIMGCSRSLTDEEYDEVDAPWHTTPELACIPEFILAKKDGSESFKRNFMIYLANCFFSGPKNYYCSKTILKYIKDVDQIAYLDWCKFAMQNLITSVRHYKERKSAKGVRFDGLLFFLMLCRIEHHSIKWPEPSQECENYGRTPWPCKGQSQGKDCGSSRGASLSGE
;
A
#
# COMPACT_ATOMS: atom_id res chain seq x y z
N MET A 1 0.44 8.42 5.66
CA MET A 1 0.75 7.98 7.04
C MET A 1 0.76 6.45 7.14
N SER A 2 1.09 5.73 6.07
CA SER A 2 0.81 4.28 6.01
C SER A 2 1.94 3.38 6.51
N ILE A 3 3.13 3.47 5.93
CA ILE A 3 4.10 2.36 6.05
C ILE A 3 4.79 2.33 7.42
N ARG A 4 5.04 3.48 8.05
CA ARG A 4 5.57 3.53 9.43
C ARG A 4 4.57 2.95 10.44
N SER A 5 3.30 3.31 10.29
CA SER A 5 2.22 2.73 11.10
C SER A 5 2.10 1.23 10.88
N PHE A 6 2.23 0.78 9.63
CA PHE A 6 2.29 -0.64 9.29
C PHE A 6 3.46 -1.36 9.96
N SER A 7 4.68 -0.82 9.84
CA SER A 7 5.88 -1.39 10.48
C SER A 7 5.72 -1.47 12.00
N SER A 8 5.17 -0.42 12.63
CA SER A 8 4.90 -0.42 14.07
C SER A 8 3.84 -1.45 14.49
N MET A 9 2.82 -1.69 13.66
CA MET A 9 1.81 -2.73 13.90
C MET A 9 2.41 -4.13 13.71
N ALA A 10 3.14 -4.36 12.63
CA ALA A 10 3.76 -5.64 12.31
C ALA A 10 4.73 -6.10 13.40
N ALA A 11 5.50 -5.16 13.98
CA ALA A 11 6.43 -5.43 15.09
C ALA A 11 5.74 -5.86 16.41
N GLN A 12 4.42 -5.67 16.54
CA GLN A 12 3.64 -6.04 17.73
C GLN A 12 2.84 -7.34 17.55
N LEU A 13 2.92 -7.98 16.38
CA LEU A 13 2.23 -9.24 16.12
C LEU A 13 2.87 -10.38 16.93
N ASN A 14 2.03 -11.22 17.53
CA ASN A 14 2.47 -12.43 18.21
C ASN A 14 2.71 -13.58 17.23
N GLU A 15 3.25 -14.69 17.70
CA GLU A 15 3.57 -15.85 16.85
C GLU A 15 2.34 -16.38 16.08
N ALA A 16 1.19 -16.53 16.77
CA ALA A 16 -0.06 -16.98 16.18
C ALA A 16 -0.61 -16.06 15.07
N GLN A 17 -0.27 -14.78 15.11
CA GLN A 17 -0.58 -13.80 14.07
C GLN A 17 0.46 -13.80 12.94
N THR A 18 1.75 -13.96 13.27
CA THR A 18 2.82 -13.96 12.25
C THR A 18 2.77 -15.17 11.32
N GLU A 19 2.35 -16.33 11.82
CA GLU A 19 2.36 -17.55 11.04
C GLU A 19 1.38 -17.53 9.84
N PRO A 20 0.12 -17.08 9.99
CA PRO A 20 -0.76 -16.79 8.87
C PRO A 20 -0.18 -15.81 7.85
N VAL A 21 0.57 -14.79 8.29
CA VAL A 21 1.19 -13.83 7.36
C VAL A 21 2.26 -14.51 6.51
N ARG A 22 3.03 -15.45 7.09
CA ARG A 22 4.00 -16.26 6.35
C ARG A 22 3.31 -17.19 5.36
N SER A 23 2.27 -17.91 5.79
CA SER A 23 1.56 -18.87 4.94
C SER A 23 0.80 -18.23 3.78
N MET A 24 0.33 -16.99 3.95
CA MET A 24 -0.23 -16.18 2.86
C MET A 24 0.83 -15.68 1.85
N GLY A 25 2.12 -15.81 2.15
CA GLY A 25 3.22 -15.36 1.30
C GLY A 25 3.68 -13.92 1.54
N PHE A 26 3.46 -13.35 2.73
CA PHE A 26 3.79 -11.95 3.05
C PHE A 26 4.80 -11.81 4.19
N ALA A 27 5.64 -12.83 4.41
CA ALA A 27 6.63 -12.86 5.48
C ALA A 27 7.60 -11.65 5.46
N SER A 28 7.97 -11.17 4.27
CA SER A 28 8.81 -9.99 4.05
C SER A 28 8.23 -8.70 4.67
N PHE A 29 6.91 -8.63 4.81
CA PHE A 29 6.22 -7.46 5.36
C PHE A 29 6.24 -7.42 6.90
N LEU A 30 6.61 -8.51 7.56
CA LEU A 30 6.72 -8.56 9.02
C LEU A 30 7.90 -7.71 9.54
N ASN A 31 8.95 -7.54 8.73
CA ASN A 31 10.20 -6.87 9.10
C ASN A 31 10.51 -5.68 8.19
N VAL A 32 9.51 -4.86 7.88
CA VAL A 32 9.71 -3.66 7.04
C VAL A 32 10.46 -2.59 7.83
N ASP A 33 11.73 -2.37 7.48
CA ASP A 33 12.55 -1.29 8.00
C ASP A 33 12.54 -0.09 7.03
N LEU A 34 12.16 1.08 7.53
CA LEU A 34 12.09 2.34 6.78
C LEU A 34 13.07 3.39 7.29
N LYS A 35 14.27 2.99 7.69
CA LYS A 35 15.28 3.93 8.20
C LYS A 35 15.50 5.15 7.30
N GLN A 36 15.34 5.06 5.96
CA GLN A 36 15.40 6.25 5.10
C GLN A 36 14.47 6.16 3.87
N ILE A 37 13.35 6.92 3.90
CA ILE A 37 12.56 7.21 2.69
C ILE A 37 13.16 8.47 2.04
N LEU A 38 13.86 8.32 0.92
CA LEU A 38 14.50 9.43 0.21
C LEU A 38 13.47 10.14 -0.70
N GLY A 39 12.71 11.09 -0.14
CA GLY A 39 11.61 11.76 -0.84
C GLY A 39 11.99 12.43 -2.18
N ARG A 40 13.18 13.03 -2.29
CA ARG A 40 13.67 13.62 -3.54
C ARG A 40 13.98 12.58 -4.62
N PHE A 41 14.56 11.46 -4.22
CA PHE A 41 14.91 10.36 -5.10
C PHE A 41 13.66 9.62 -5.62
N LEU A 42 12.67 9.41 -4.75
CA LEU A 42 11.37 8.86 -5.13
C LEU A 42 10.69 9.68 -6.24
N LYS A 43 10.71 11.00 -6.13
CA LYS A 43 10.15 11.89 -7.16
C LYS A 43 10.86 11.68 -8.50
N TRP A 44 12.19 11.61 -8.49
CA TRP A 44 12.99 11.38 -9.68
C TRP A 44 12.64 10.02 -10.33
N LEU A 45 12.53 8.95 -9.54
CA LEU A 45 12.11 7.64 -10.04
C LEU A 45 10.75 7.71 -10.74
N ILE A 46 9.75 8.33 -10.10
CA ILE A 46 8.40 8.46 -10.69
C ILE A 46 8.44 9.27 -11.99
N ASP A 47 9.19 10.38 -12.01
CA ASP A 47 9.27 11.25 -13.18
C ASP A 47 9.91 10.53 -14.38
N LYS A 48 10.91 9.67 -14.13
CA LYS A 48 11.67 8.95 -15.16
C LYS A 48 11.09 7.59 -15.53
N PHE A 49 10.24 6.99 -14.70
CA PHE A 49 9.57 5.73 -15.03
C PHE A 49 8.64 5.91 -16.22
N ASP A 50 8.81 5.09 -17.26
CA ASP A 50 7.94 5.04 -18.43
C ASP A 50 6.79 4.05 -18.16
N PRO A 51 5.55 4.52 -17.94
CA PRO A 51 4.42 3.63 -17.63
C PRO A 51 3.89 2.87 -18.86
N TYR A 52 4.28 3.22 -20.09
CA TYR A 52 3.86 2.47 -21.28
C TYR A 52 4.68 1.18 -21.42
N PHE A 53 5.97 1.26 -21.16
CA PHE A 53 6.88 0.11 -21.21
C PHE A 53 7.20 -0.48 -19.83
N ALA A 54 6.70 0.11 -18.74
CA ALA A 54 7.05 -0.25 -17.37
C ALA A 54 8.58 -0.27 -17.16
N SER A 55 9.29 0.79 -17.54
CA SER A 55 10.76 0.77 -17.58
C SER A 55 11.42 2.09 -17.17
N PHE A 56 12.72 2.03 -16.89
CA PHE A 56 13.60 3.18 -16.75
C PHE A 56 14.59 3.22 -17.91
N VAL A 57 14.85 4.43 -18.44
CA VAL A 57 15.95 4.64 -19.38
C VAL A 57 17.21 4.96 -18.59
N LEU A 58 18.25 4.14 -18.78
CA LEU A 58 19.55 4.24 -18.14
C LEU A 58 20.45 5.25 -18.87
N PRO A 59 21.56 5.71 -18.25
CA PRO A 59 22.44 6.73 -18.85
C PRO A 59 23.08 6.30 -20.18
N ASP A 60 23.27 5.00 -20.38
CA ASP A 60 23.81 4.40 -21.60
C ASP A 60 22.75 4.20 -22.71
N GLY A 61 21.51 4.64 -22.47
CA GLY A 61 20.38 4.49 -23.39
C GLY A 61 19.66 3.14 -23.30
N GLN A 62 20.14 2.19 -22.50
CA GLN A 62 19.45 0.92 -22.28
C GLN A 62 18.19 1.11 -21.43
N ARG A 63 17.28 0.13 -21.49
CA ARG A 63 16.06 0.13 -20.69
C ARG A 63 16.13 -0.95 -19.62
N PHE A 64 15.94 -0.54 -18.37
CA PHE A 64 15.64 -1.45 -17.29
C PHE A 64 14.12 -1.65 -17.21
N MET A 65 13.66 -2.79 -17.69
CA MET A 65 12.25 -3.19 -17.60
C MET A 65 11.96 -3.65 -16.18
N VAL A 66 10.94 -3.08 -15.56
CA VAL A 66 10.44 -3.50 -14.26
C VAL A 66 9.28 -4.46 -14.48
N THR A 67 9.45 -5.67 -13.95
CA THR A 67 8.57 -6.82 -14.20
C THR A 67 7.93 -7.32 -12.90
N ALA A 68 6.96 -8.22 -13.02
CA ALA A 68 6.40 -8.92 -11.86
C ALA A 68 7.46 -9.74 -11.09
N PHE A 69 8.49 -10.23 -11.78
CA PHE A 69 9.61 -10.92 -11.15
C PHE A 69 10.44 -9.98 -10.28
N ASP A 70 10.65 -8.73 -10.71
CA ASP A 70 11.34 -7.74 -9.87
C ASP A 70 10.52 -7.44 -8.61
N ALA A 71 9.18 -7.38 -8.72
CA ALA A 71 8.30 -7.26 -7.56
C ALA A 71 8.39 -8.48 -6.63
N TYR A 72 8.50 -9.70 -7.17
CA TYR A 72 8.71 -10.92 -6.40
C TYR A 72 10.02 -10.90 -5.62
N VAL A 73 11.14 -10.63 -6.30
CA VAL A 73 12.47 -10.59 -5.66
C VAL A 73 12.54 -9.46 -4.62
N THR A 74 11.94 -8.32 -4.91
CA THR A 74 12.01 -7.13 -4.06
C THR A 74 11.08 -7.20 -2.85
N LEU A 75 9.86 -7.72 -3.01
CA LEU A 75 8.82 -7.70 -1.98
C LEU A 75 8.48 -9.08 -1.41
N GLY A 76 8.99 -10.18 -1.98
CA GLY A 76 8.77 -11.54 -1.49
C GLY A 76 7.30 -11.99 -1.49
N MET A 77 6.45 -11.40 -2.34
CA MET A 77 5.01 -11.69 -2.43
C MET A 77 4.74 -12.85 -3.39
N PRO A 78 3.56 -13.50 -3.37
CA PRO A 78 3.25 -14.53 -4.36
C PRO A 78 3.33 -14.00 -5.80
N ILE A 79 4.03 -14.77 -6.64
CA ILE A 79 4.16 -14.55 -8.08
C ILE A 79 3.46 -15.67 -8.81
N SER A 80 2.64 -15.31 -9.81
CA SER A 80 1.76 -16.25 -10.53
C SER A 80 0.55 -16.70 -9.69
N GLY A 81 -0.57 -16.97 -10.37
CA GLY A 81 -1.84 -17.31 -9.72
C GLY A 81 -3.03 -16.64 -10.39
N LYS A 82 -4.16 -16.59 -9.67
CA LYS A 82 -5.37 -15.92 -10.16
C LYS A 82 -5.19 -14.40 -10.16
N GLU A 83 -5.54 -13.77 -11.27
CA GLU A 83 -5.37 -12.33 -11.43
C GLU A 83 -6.34 -11.51 -10.55
N ILE A 84 -5.78 -10.51 -9.87
CA ILE A 84 -6.52 -9.50 -9.11
C ILE A 84 -6.82 -8.32 -10.04
N MET A 85 -8.08 -8.22 -10.48
CA MET A 85 -8.54 -7.11 -11.33
C MET A 85 -8.87 -5.90 -10.46
N GLY A 86 -8.13 -4.81 -10.62
CA GLY A 86 -8.30 -3.58 -9.85
C GLY A 86 -9.63 -2.83 -10.04
N CYS A 87 -10.40 -3.19 -11.07
CA CYS A 87 -11.71 -2.59 -11.40
C CYS A 87 -12.84 -3.61 -11.27
N SER A 88 -12.92 -4.29 -10.13
CA SER A 88 -14.07 -5.11 -9.84
C SER A 88 -15.28 -4.27 -9.46
N ARG A 89 -16.49 -4.75 -9.81
CA ARG A 89 -17.73 -4.38 -9.12
C ARG A 89 -17.51 -4.41 -7.61
N SER A 90 -18.01 -3.38 -6.92
CA SER A 90 -18.18 -3.39 -5.47
C SER A 90 -18.94 -4.66 -5.09
N LEU A 91 -18.52 -5.31 -4.00
CA LEU A 91 -19.31 -6.39 -3.39
C LEU A 91 -20.74 -5.87 -3.08
N THR A 92 -21.74 -6.74 -3.09
CA THR A 92 -23.07 -6.39 -2.57
C THR A 92 -23.04 -6.29 -1.05
N ASP A 93 -24.02 -5.61 -0.45
CA ASP A 93 -24.16 -5.51 1.01
C ASP A 93 -24.22 -6.89 1.68
N GLU A 94 -24.85 -7.90 1.06
CA GLU A 94 -24.85 -9.29 1.59
C GLU A 94 -23.47 -9.96 1.50
N GLU A 95 -22.68 -9.67 0.45
CA GLU A 95 -21.30 -10.16 0.35
C GLU A 95 -20.36 -9.47 1.36
N TYR A 96 -20.74 -8.28 1.85
CA TYR A 96 -20.06 -7.60 2.96
C TYR A 96 -20.44 -8.19 4.32
N ASP A 97 -21.66 -8.71 4.50
CA ASP A 97 -22.10 -9.32 5.76
C ASP A 97 -21.27 -10.56 6.12
N GLU A 98 -20.71 -11.26 5.13
CA GLU A 98 -19.75 -12.37 5.33
C GLU A 98 -18.34 -11.89 5.71
N VAL A 99 -18.02 -10.60 5.49
CA VAL A 99 -16.69 -10.00 5.69
C VAL A 99 -16.72 -9.09 6.91
N ASP A 100 -16.77 -9.68 8.12
CA ASP A 100 -16.63 -9.06 9.45
C ASP A 100 -17.29 -7.68 9.69
N ALA A 101 -18.07 -7.58 10.77
CA ALA A 101 -18.83 -6.40 11.17
C ALA A 101 -18.13 -5.00 11.11
N PRO A 102 -16.81 -4.84 11.36
CA PRO A 102 -16.12 -3.54 11.23
C PRO A 102 -16.11 -2.96 9.82
N TRP A 103 -16.51 -3.71 8.78
CA TRP A 103 -16.50 -3.27 7.38
C TRP A 103 -17.86 -2.77 6.87
N HIS A 104 -18.93 -2.86 7.68
CA HIS A 104 -20.24 -2.28 7.36
C HIS A 104 -20.13 -0.76 7.12
N THR A 105 -19.38 -0.06 7.97
CA THR A 105 -18.90 1.28 7.70
C THR A 105 -17.46 1.16 7.23
N THR A 106 -17.07 1.81 6.11
CA THR A 106 -15.67 1.72 5.66
C THR A 106 -14.80 2.32 6.77
N PRO A 107 -13.96 1.54 7.47
CA PRO A 107 -13.22 2.06 8.60
C PRO A 107 -12.13 3.01 8.11
N GLU A 108 -11.80 3.96 8.97
CA GLU A 108 -10.66 4.84 8.76
C GLU A 108 -9.39 4.00 8.75
N LEU A 109 -8.50 4.30 7.80
CA LEU A 109 -7.25 3.54 7.67
C LEU A 109 -6.39 3.60 8.95
N ALA A 110 -6.56 4.66 9.74
CA ALA A 110 -5.87 4.85 11.02
C ALA A 110 -6.33 3.88 12.12
N CYS A 111 -7.56 3.37 12.07
CA CYS A 111 -8.12 2.46 13.08
C CYS A 111 -7.78 0.98 12.82
N ILE A 112 -7.43 0.63 11.59
CA ILE A 112 -7.16 -0.77 11.21
C ILE A 112 -6.05 -1.45 12.04
N PRO A 113 -4.92 -0.79 12.37
CA PRO A 113 -3.91 -1.38 13.24
C PRO A 113 -4.46 -1.90 14.56
N GLU A 114 -5.36 -1.15 15.20
CA GLU A 114 -5.97 -1.54 16.48
C GLU A 114 -6.84 -2.78 16.31
N PHE A 115 -7.62 -2.86 15.23
CA PHE A 115 -8.43 -4.04 14.91
C PHE A 115 -7.57 -5.28 14.65
N ILE A 116 -6.45 -5.13 13.95
CA ILE A 116 -5.49 -6.22 13.74
C ILE A 116 -4.89 -6.67 15.07
N LEU A 117 -4.43 -5.73 15.90
CA LEU A 117 -3.77 -6.03 17.17
C LEU A 117 -4.72 -6.57 18.24
N ALA A 118 -6.01 -6.25 18.18
CA ALA A 118 -7.03 -6.80 19.08
C ALA A 118 -7.28 -8.29 18.83
N LYS A 119 -7.08 -8.77 17.60
CA LYS A 119 -7.21 -10.19 17.23
C LYS A 119 -5.92 -10.94 17.58
N LYS A 120 -5.85 -11.54 18.77
CA LYS A 120 -4.64 -12.25 19.24
C LYS A 120 -4.40 -13.63 18.60
N ASP A 121 -5.22 -14.02 17.63
CA ASP A 121 -5.16 -15.29 16.92
C ASP A 121 -4.84 -15.10 15.43
N GLY A 122 -4.67 -16.22 14.72
CA GLY A 122 -4.48 -16.27 13.27
C GLY A 122 -5.78 -16.42 12.48
N SER A 123 -6.91 -15.93 13.00
CA SER A 123 -8.24 -16.11 12.41
C SER A 123 -8.34 -15.54 10.99
N GLU A 124 -9.35 -15.96 10.25
CA GLU A 124 -9.64 -15.39 8.94
C GLU A 124 -9.87 -13.86 9.00
N SER A 125 -10.51 -13.40 10.08
CA SER A 125 -10.70 -11.98 10.37
C SER A 125 -9.37 -11.22 10.42
N PHE A 126 -8.41 -11.77 11.16
CA PHE A 126 -7.06 -11.23 11.22
C PHE A 126 -6.42 -11.19 9.82
N LYS A 127 -6.44 -12.30 9.08
CA LYS A 127 -5.87 -12.41 7.73
C LYS A 127 -6.45 -11.34 6.79
N ARG A 128 -7.78 -11.17 6.77
CA ARG A 128 -8.48 -10.18 5.95
C ARG A 128 -8.07 -8.75 6.31
N ASN A 129 -8.14 -8.39 7.60
CA ASN A 129 -7.77 -7.05 8.07
C ASN A 129 -6.31 -6.71 7.76
N PHE A 130 -5.40 -7.67 7.95
CA PHE A 130 -3.98 -7.52 7.61
C PHE A 130 -3.79 -7.23 6.12
N MET A 131 -4.41 -8.02 5.24
CA MET A 131 -4.27 -7.86 3.79
C MET A 131 -4.85 -6.54 3.28
N ILE A 132 -5.97 -6.09 3.82
CA ILE A 132 -6.55 -4.79 3.47
C ILE A 132 -5.61 -3.67 3.87
N TYR A 133 -5.07 -3.73 5.08
CA TYR A 133 -4.14 -2.73 5.56
C TYR A 133 -2.86 -2.70 4.74
N LEU A 134 -2.29 -3.87 4.44
CA LEU A 134 -1.12 -4.02 3.58
C LEU A 134 -1.38 -3.41 2.20
N ALA A 135 -2.50 -3.74 1.57
CA ALA A 135 -2.82 -3.22 0.25
C ALA A 135 -3.00 -1.69 0.24
N ASN A 136 -3.63 -1.12 1.26
CA ASN A 136 -3.77 0.32 1.44
C ASN A 136 -2.49 1.02 1.91
N CYS A 137 -1.51 0.29 2.43
CA CYS A 137 -0.23 0.87 2.81
C CYS A 137 0.78 0.87 1.68
N PHE A 138 0.77 -0.17 0.86
CA PHE A 138 1.84 -0.44 -0.11
C PHE A 138 1.39 -0.35 -1.57
N PHE A 139 0.16 -0.73 -1.91
CA PHE A 139 -0.28 -0.82 -3.32
C PHE A 139 -1.15 0.36 -3.76
N SER A 140 -2.06 0.77 -2.88
CA SER A 140 -2.87 1.97 -3.03
C SER A 140 -2.33 2.99 -2.04
N GLY A 141 -1.55 3.96 -2.48
CA GLY A 141 -1.08 5.03 -1.61
C GLY A 141 -2.25 5.75 -0.91
N PRO A 142 -1.97 6.60 0.09
CA PRO A 142 -2.98 7.16 0.99
C PRO A 142 -3.84 8.21 0.26
N LYS A 143 -4.71 7.77 -0.65
CA LYS A 143 -5.68 8.59 -1.39
C LYS A 143 -6.78 9.09 -0.47
N ASN A 144 -7.16 8.25 0.50
CA ASN A 144 -8.37 8.41 1.27
C ASN A 144 -8.11 8.22 2.76
N TYR A 145 -8.88 8.93 3.57
CA TYR A 145 -9.01 8.70 5.00
C TYR A 145 -9.55 7.29 5.29
N TYR A 146 -10.36 6.75 4.37
CA TYR A 146 -11.01 5.46 4.45
C TYR A 146 -10.29 4.38 3.62
N CYS A 147 -10.40 3.12 4.06
CA CYS A 147 -9.81 1.99 3.37
C CYS A 147 -10.41 1.76 1.97
N SER A 148 -9.54 1.54 0.97
CA SER A 148 -9.97 1.00 -0.32
C SER A 148 -10.43 -0.45 -0.17
N LYS A 149 -11.57 -0.75 -0.77
CA LYS A 149 -12.23 -2.05 -0.78
C LYS A 149 -11.90 -2.91 -2.02
N THR A 150 -11.01 -2.44 -2.89
CA THR A 150 -10.71 -3.05 -4.22
C THR A 150 -10.37 -4.55 -4.17
N ILE A 151 -9.68 -5.00 -3.13
CA ILE A 151 -9.23 -6.40 -3.03
C ILE A 151 -10.19 -7.31 -2.25
N LEU A 152 -11.25 -6.78 -1.65
CA LEU A 152 -12.08 -7.53 -0.68
C LEU A 152 -12.62 -8.83 -1.25
N LYS A 153 -13.16 -8.80 -2.47
CA LYS A 153 -13.70 -10.01 -3.12
C LYS A 153 -12.67 -11.12 -3.36
N TYR A 154 -11.39 -10.77 -3.41
CA TYR A 154 -10.30 -11.71 -3.66
C TYR A 154 -9.78 -12.34 -2.37
N ILE A 155 -9.97 -11.65 -1.24
CA ILE A 155 -9.50 -12.10 0.08
C ILE A 155 -10.65 -12.61 0.96
N LYS A 156 -11.88 -12.71 0.43
CA LYS A 156 -13.05 -13.28 1.12
C LYS A 156 -12.73 -14.68 1.62
N ASP A 157 -12.30 -15.54 0.70
CA ASP A 157 -11.67 -16.82 0.99
C ASP A 157 -10.17 -16.60 1.25
N VAL A 158 -9.78 -16.70 2.52
CA VAL A 158 -8.42 -16.39 2.95
C VAL A 158 -7.41 -17.46 2.53
N ASP A 159 -7.86 -18.67 2.22
CA ASP A 159 -6.98 -19.76 1.80
C ASP A 159 -6.56 -19.60 0.33
N GLN A 160 -7.29 -18.78 -0.43
CA GLN A 160 -6.92 -18.42 -1.80
C GLN A 160 -5.86 -17.31 -1.88
N ILE A 161 -5.60 -16.59 -0.79
CA ILE A 161 -4.72 -15.40 -0.79
C ILE A 161 -3.33 -15.72 -1.34
N ALA A 162 -2.74 -16.85 -0.94
CA ALA A 162 -1.41 -17.28 -1.38
C ALA A 162 -1.35 -17.64 -2.88
N TYR A 163 -2.50 -17.87 -3.52
CA TYR A 163 -2.62 -18.31 -4.92
C TYR A 163 -3.08 -17.19 -5.85
N LEU A 164 -3.08 -15.93 -5.37
CA LEU A 164 -3.35 -14.76 -6.19
C LEU A 164 -2.04 -14.17 -6.74
N ASP A 165 -2.11 -13.59 -7.94
CA ASP A 165 -0.96 -12.93 -8.57
C ASP A 165 -0.78 -11.49 -8.02
N TRP A 166 -0.24 -11.40 -6.81
CA TRP A 166 0.03 -10.14 -6.13
C TRP A 166 1.11 -9.32 -6.82
N CYS A 167 2.09 -9.98 -7.44
CA CYS A 167 3.15 -9.30 -8.19
C CYS A 167 2.59 -8.59 -9.42
N LYS A 168 1.70 -9.23 -10.19
CA LYS A 168 1.01 -8.58 -11.32
C LYS A 168 0.11 -7.44 -10.84
N PHE A 169 -0.63 -7.63 -9.74
CA PHE A 169 -1.44 -6.58 -9.13
C PHE A 169 -0.61 -5.35 -8.73
N ALA A 170 0.52 -5.57 -8.07
CA ALA A 170 1.48 -4.54 -7.70
C ALA A 170 1.95 -3.74 -8.93
N MET A 171 2.37 -4.42 -10.00
CA MET A 171 2.83 -3.79 -11.23
C MET A 171 1.74 -2.98 -11.93
N GLN A 172 0.51 -3.49 -12.00
CA GLN A 172 -0.62 -2.78 -12.57
C GLN A 172 -0.94 -1.49 -11.79
N ASN A 173 -0.88 -1.54 -10.45
CA ASN A 173 -1.06 -0.36 -9.60
C ASN A 173 0.06 0.67 -9.81
N LEU A 174 1.32 0.24 -9.92
CA LEU A 174 2.44 1.13 -10.19
C LEU A 174 2.25 1.87 -11.52
N ILE A 175 1.99 1.13 -12.59
CA ILE A 175 1.78 1.69 -13.94
C ILE A 175 0.64 2.70 -13.94
N THR A 176 -0.50 2.32 -13.34
CA THR A 176 -1.70 3.16 -13.27
C THR A 176 -1.44 4.44 -12.46
N SER A 177 -0.81 4.33 -11.29
CA SER A 177 -0.49 5.49 -10.45
C SER A 177 0.53 6.42 -11.11
N VAL A 178 1.54 5.91 -11.80
CA VAL A 178 2.49 6.77 -12.55
C VAL A 178 1.78 7.48 -13.70
N ARG A 179 0.91 6.78 -14.45
CA ARG A 179 0.13 7.39 -15.53
C ARG A 179 -0.73 8.55 -15.00
N HIS A 180 -1.55 8.30 -13.98
CA HIS A 180 -2.37 9.33 -13.35
C HIS A 180 -1.55 10.50 -12.80
N TYR A 181 -0.40 10.22 -12.19
CA TYR A 181 0.50 11.25 -11.69
C TYR A 181 1.02 12.14 -12.82
N LYS A 182 1.46 11.55 -13.95
CA LYS A 182 1.99 12.30 -15.09
C LYS A 182 0.91 13.12 -15.80
N GLU A 183 -0.29 12.58 -15.95
CA GLU A 183 -1.44 13.30 -16.52
C GLU A 183 -1.84 14.52 -15.70
N ARG A 184 -1.72 14.42 -14.37
CA ARG A 184 -2.10 15.50 -13.45
C ARG A 184 -0.94 16.41 -13.07
N LYS A 185 0.29 16.15 -13.53
CA LYS A 185 1.53 16.80 -13.05
C LYS A 185 1.50 18.33 -13.07
N SER A 186 0.75 18.93 -13.99
CA SER A 186 0.57 20.40 -14.09
C SER A 186 -0.36 20.99 -13.03
N ALA A 187 -1.14 20.18 -12.31
CA ALA A 187 -2.00 20.64 -11.23
C ALA A 187 -1.21 20.86 -9.93
N LYS A 188 -1.55 21.93 -9.19
CA LYS A 188 -0.93 22.21 -7.89
C LYS A 188 -1.32 21.13 -6.86
N GLY A 189 -0.34 20.64 -6.11
CA GLY A 189 -0.58 19.75 -4.95
C GLY A 189 -0.76 18.27 -5.28
N VAL A 190 -0.45 17.82 -6.49
CA VAL A 190 -0.59 16.42 -6.91
C VAL A 190 0.33 15.52 -6.07
N ARG A 191 -0.27 14.58 -5.36
CA ARG A 191 0.43 13.55 -4.60
C ARG A 191 0.54 12.29 -5.43
N PHE A 192 1.71 11.64 -5.38
CA PHE A 192 1.84 10.30 -5.91
C PHE A 192 1.32 9.28 -4.88
N ASP A 193 0.56 8.32 -5.37
CA ASP A 193 -0.21 7.38 -4.56
C ASP A 193 -0.01 5.92 -5.02
N GLY A 194 1.13 5.62 -5.64
CA GLY A 194 1.47 4.27 -6.07
C GLY A 194 2.49 3.59 -5.16
N LEU A 195 3.06 2.48 -5.65
CA LEU A 195 4.03 1.61 -4.98
C LEU A 195 5.40 2.27 -4.76
N LEU A 196 5.45 3.34 -3.95
CA LEU A 196 6.69 4.04 -3.60
C LEU A 196 7.70 3.12 -2.92
N PHE A 197 7.23 2.25 -2.04
CA PHE A 197 8.08 1.32 -1.30
C PHE A 197 8.82 0.36 -2.23
N PHE A 198 8.09 -0.21 -3.19
CA PHE A 198 8.68 -1.07 -4.22
C PHE A 198 9.75 -0.35 -5.03
N LEU A 199 9.47 0.86 -5.53
CA LEU A 199 10.45 1.62 -6.33
C LEU A 199 11.73 1.92 -5.55
N MET A 200 11.64 2.18 -4.24
CA MET A 200 12.83 2.35 -3.40
C MET A 200 13.63 1.07 -3.27
N LEU A 201 12.97 -0.04 -2.92
CA LEU A 201 13.64 -1.31 -2.70
C LEU A 201 14.20 -1.89 -4.01
N CYS A 202 13.48 -1.78 -5.13
CA CYS A 202 13.94 -2.25 -6.43
C CYS A 202 15.28 -1.61 -6.82
N ARG A 203 15.50 -0.33 -6.48
CA ARG A 203 16.82 0.29 -6.69
C ARG A 203 17.91 -0.33 -5.81
N ILE A 204 17.60 -0.64 -4.55
CA ILE A 204 18.57 -1.21 -3.58
C ILE A 204 18.93 -2.65 -3.99
N GLU A 205 17.92 -3.46 -4.30
CA GLU A 205 18.11 -4.85 -4.72
C GLU A 205 18.91 -4.93 -6.03
N HIS A 206 18.61 -4.05 -6.99
CA HIS A 206 19.32 -3.97 -8.26
C HIS A 206 20.49 -2.97 -8.24
N HIS A 207 21.37 -3.08 -7.23
CA HIS A 207 22.54 -2.21 -7.04
C HIS A 207 23.57 -2.29 -8.18
N SER A 208 23.60 -3.40 -8.93
CA SER A 208 24.45 -3.56 -10.12
C SER A 208 24.03 -2.64 -11.29
N ILE A 209 22.82 -2.10 -11.25
CA ILE A 209 22.32 -1.15 -12.26
C ILE A 209 22.86 0.23 -11.92
N LYS A 210 23.51 0.87 -12.90
CA LYS A 210 23.89 2.29 -12.81
C LYS A 210 22.65 3.15 -13.00
N TRP A 211 21.92 3.35 -11.91
CA TRP A 211 20.81 4.28 -11.87
C TRP A 211 21.30 5.68 -12.23
N PRO A 212 20.61 6.41 -13.11
CA PRO A 212 20.98 7.80 -13.36
C PRO A 212 20.92 8.59 -12.04
N GLU A 213 22.00 9.30 -11.73
CA GLU A 213 22.06 10.14 -10.54
C GLU A 213 21.02 11.27 -10.64
N PRO A 214 20.37 11.66 -9.52
CA PRO A 214 19.56 12.87 -9.49
C PRO A 214 20.44 14.05 -9.95
N SER A 215 20.08 14.72 -11.04
CA SER A 215 20.83 15.88 -11.55
C SER A 215 20.95 16.97 -10.48
N GLN A 216 21.99 17.83 -10.58
CA GLN A 216 22.19 19.02 -9.74
C GLN A 216 20.97 19.97 -9.71
N GLU A 217 20.01 19.85 -10.64
CA GLU A 217 18.71 20.53 -10.55
C GLU A 217 17.97 20.23 -9.24
N CYS A 218 18.22 19.08 -8.61
CA CYS A 218 17.68 18.72 -7.30
C CYS A 218 18.23 19.59 -6.15
N GLU A 219 19.41 20.20 -6.29
CA GLU A 219 20.02 21.07 -5.26
C GLU A 219 19.30 22.43 -5.17
N ASN A 220 18.79 22.96 -6.29
CA ASN A 220 18.07 24.23 -6.33
C ASN A 220 16.66 24.16 -5.71
N TYR A 221 16.08 22.97 -5.56
CA TYR A 221 14.79 22.77 -4.86
C TYR A 221 14.92 22.76 -3.33
N GLY A 222 16.14 22.91 -2.78
CA GLY A 222 16.44 22.94 -1.34
C GLY A 222 15.82 24.09 -0.53
N ARG A 223 14.93 24.91 -1.08
CA ARG A 223 14.29 26.03 -0.37
C ARG A 223 12.77 26.09 -0.43
N THR A 224 12.07 25.04 -0.87
CA THR A 224 10.60 25.02 -0.74
C THR A 224 10.17 23.84 0.12
N PRO A 225 9.62 24.10 1.33
CA PRO A 225 9.02 23.06 2.14
C PRO A 225 7.87 22.43 1.37
N TRP A 226 7.89 21.10 1.27
CA TRP A 226 6.69 20.34 0.96
C TRP A 226 5.61 20.74 1.97
N PRO A 227 4.34 20.99 1.57
CA PRO A 227 3.33 21.46 2.51
C PRO A 227 2.92 20.32 3.46
N CYS A 228 3.61 20.20 4.59
CA CYS A 228 3.08 19.60 5.80
C CYS A 228 2.08 20.59 6.41
N LYS A 229 0.79 20.45 6.07
CA LYS A 229 -0.28 20.98 6.91
C LYS A 229 -1.21 19.83 7.31
N GLY A 230 -1.39 19.71 8.63
CA GLY A 230 -2.29 18.76 9.26
C GLY A 230 -1.78 18.30 10.63
N GLN A 231 -1.60 19.23 11.58
CA GLN A 231 -1.79 18.86 12.99
C GLN A 231 -3.31 18.67 13.15
N SER A 232 -3.78 17.42 13.11
CA SER A 232 -5.09 17.09 13.66
C SER A 232 -4.87 16.75 15.13
N GLN A 233 -5.37 17.62 16.00
CA GLN A 233 -5.50 17.38 17.44
C GLN A 233 -6.23 16.05 17.67
N GLY A 234 -5.73 15.28 18.63
CA GLY A 234 -6.30 14.00 19.02
C GLY A 234 -7.78 14.16 19.41
N LYS A 235 -8.61 13.27 18.89
CA LYS A 235 -9.93 12.99 19.43
C LYS A 235 -9.92 11.54 19.88
N ASP A 236 -10.12 11.36 21.17
CA ASP A 236 -10.32 10.08 21.82
C ASP A 236 -11.48 9.33 21.15
N CYS A 237 -11.23 8.07 20.78
CA CYS A 237 -12.28 7.13 20.44
C CYS A 237 -12.97 6.71 21.75
N GLY A 238 -14.14 7.29 22.05
CA GLY A 238 -14.87 6.96 23.26
C GLY A 238 -16.35 7.38 23.28
N SER A 239 -17.20 6.35 23.20
CA SER A 239 -18.55 6.23 23.78
C SER A 239 -19.77 6.82 23.05
N SER A 240 -20.50 5.90 22.42
CA SER A 240 -21.94 5.95 22.19
C SER A 240 -22.71 6.03 23.53
N ARG A 241 -23.75 6.87 23.61
CA ARG A 241 -25.12 6.60 24.14
C ARG A 241 -25.80 7.89 24.58
N GLY A 242 -27.04 8.07 24.14
CA GLY A 242 -27.95 9.11 24.60
C GLY A 242 -29.16 9.18 23.67
N ALA A 243 -30.05 8.19 23.82
CA ALA A 243 -31.31 8.12 23.10
C ALA A 243 -32.22 9.30 23.45
N SER A 244 -32.74 9.98 22.43
CA SER A 244 -33.87 10.91 22.56
C SER A 244 -35.15 10.12 22.27
N LEU A 245 -35.89 9.76 23.32
CA LEU A 245 -37.29 9.37 23.20
C LEU A 245 -38.16 10.61 23.44
N SER A 246 -39.10 10.76 22.54
CA SER A 246 -40.20 11.72 22.45
C SER A 246 -41.17 11.72 23.63
N GLY A 247 -41.87 12.85 23.82
CA GLY A 247 -43.24 12.87 24.37
C GLY A 247 -43.52 14.04 25.31
N GLU A 248 -44.44 14.89 24.85
CA GLU A 248 -45.37 15.81 25.56
C GLU A 248 -45.16 16.16 27.04
#